data_AF-A0A0D7CGE8-F1
#
_entry.id   AF-A0A0D7CGE8-F1
#
_cell.length_a   1.000
_cell.length_b   1.000
_cell.length_c   1.000
_cell.angle_alpha   90.00
_cell.angle_beta   90.00
_cell.angle_gamma   90.00
#
_symmetry.space_group_name_H-M   'P 1'
#
loop_
_entity.id
_entity.type
_entity.pdbx_description
1 polymer ?
#
loop_
_entity_poly.entity_id
_entity_poly.type
_entity_poly.pdbx_seq_one_letter_code
_entity_poly.pdbx_strand_id
1 'polypeptide(L)'
;MACDDDSDIRTALLLASRLAVSAAAGMRYAADFHAEDYASVRESMGPPRVAADFSGLQTRDHYALVQAFRSLPLDAVHSRAEEHERFETAIREMYTAHVYVCDSFGGRDGPSLRMQARAVGPMSPPGAKVAEALAHSRLHLLGWSP
;
A
#
# COMPACT_ATOMS: atom_id res chain seq x y z
N MET A 1 15.51 -33.21 -4.33
CA MET A 1 14.24 -32.70 -3.79
C MET A 1 13.85 -31.55 -4.69
N ALA A 2 13.06 -31.80 -5.73
CA ALA A 2 12.55 -30.73 -6.56
C ALA A 2 11.55 -29.94 -5.70
N CYS A 3 11.79 -28.64 -5.51
CA CYS A 3 10.74 -27.75 -5.04
C CYS A 3 9.56 -27.93 -6.00
N ASP A 4 8.38 -28.18 -5.45
CA ASP A 4 7.15 -28.11 -6.21
C ASP A 4 6.84 -26.62 -6.39
N ASP A 5 7.60 -25.97 -7.30
CA ASP A 5 7.56 -24.53 -7.56
C ASP A 5 6.11 -24.04 -7.79
N ASP A 6 5.24 -24.92 -8.30
CA ASP A 6 3.83 -24.65 -8.53
C ASP A 6 3.03 -24.48 -7.22
N SER A 7 3.20 -25.40 -6.27
CA SER A 7 2.61 -25.31 -4.93
C SER A 7 3.17 -24.12 -4.13
N ASP A 8 4.46 -23.81 -4.29
CA ASP A 8 5.11 -22.71 -3.60
C ASP A 8 4.60 -21.35 -4.11
N ILE A 9 4.46 -21.16 -5.43
CA ILE A 9 3.90 -19.93 -6.03
C ILE A 9 2.44 -19.75 -5.64
N ARG A 10 1.64 -20.82 -5.70
CA ARG A 10 0.24 -20.80 -5.27
C ARG A 10 0.11 -20.37 -3.81
N THR A 11 0.90 -20.98 -2.94
CA THR A 11 0.92 -20.65 -1.50
C THR A 11 1.31 -19.19 -1.28
N ALA A 12 2.31 -18.70 -2.00
CA ALA A 12 2.74 -17.30 -1.93
C ALA A 12 1.63 -16.32 -2.37
N LEU A 13 0.95 -16.58 -3.49
CA LEU A 13 -0.16 -15.74 -3.97
C LEU A 13 -1.33 -15.71 -3.00
N LEU A 14 -1.71 -16.87 -2.44
CA LEU A 14 -2.78 -16.95 -1.45
C LEU A 14 -2.40 -16.22 -0.15
N LEU A 15 -1.15 -16.35 0.31
CA LEU A 15 -0.65 -15.63 1.48
C LEU A 15 -0.65 -14.12 1.25
N ALA A 16 -0.11 -13.67 0.11
CA ALA A 16 -0.08 -12.25 -0.25
C ALA A 16 -1.50 -11.66 -0.35
N SER A 17 -2.45 -12.41 -0.92
CA SER A 17 -3.86 -12.03 -0.97
C SER A 17 -4.45 -11.84 0.43
N ARG A 18 -4.20 -12.78 1.35
CA ARG A 18 -4.69 -12.68 2.74
C ARG A 18 -4.10 -11.47 3.46
N LEU A 19 -2.79 -11.23 3.31
CA LEU A 19 -2.13 -10.07 3.89
C LEU A 19 -2.70 -8.75 3.35
N ALA A 20 -2.99 -8.67 2.05
CA ALA A 20 -3.60 -7.49 1.44
C ALA A 20 -5.01 -7.21 1.99
N VAL A 21 -5.86 -8.24 2.13
CA VAL A 21 -7.19 -8.11 2.74
C VAL A 21 -7.08 -7.70 4.22
N SER A 22 -6.17 -8.31 4.99
CA SER A 22 -5.96 -7.93 6.39
C SER A 22 -5.47 -6.49 6.53
N ALA A 23 -4.57 -6.04 5.66
CA ALA A 23 -4.14 -4.64 5.62
C ALA A 23 -5.31 -3.71 5.27
N ALA A 24 -6.18 -4.09 4.33
CA ALA A 24 -7.38 -3.34 3.99
C ALA A 24 -8.31 -3.17 5.21
N ALA A 25 -8.58 -4.26 5.93
CA ALA A 25 -9.39 -4.23 7.15
C ALA A 25 -8.77 -3.33 8.23
N GLY A 26 -7.45 -3.42 8.44
CA GLY A 26 -6.75 -2.56 9.38
C GLY A 26 -6.82 -1.07 9.02
N MET A 27 -6.71 -0.73 7.73
CA MET A 27 -6.86 0.66 7.26
C MET A 27 -8.28 1.19 7.43
N ARG A 28 -9.30 0.36 7.17
CA ARG A 28 -10.70 0.73 7.40
C ARG A 28 -10.98 0.93 8.89
N TYR A 29 -10.51 0.03 9.74
CA TYR A 29 -10.64 0.17 11.18
C TYR A 29 -9.92 1.41 11.72
N ALA A 30 -8.72 1.70 11.20
CA ALA A 30 -8.00 2.92 11.57
C ALA A 30 -8.80 4.18 11.20
N ALA A 31 -9.55 4.17 10.11
CA ALA A 31 -10.39 5.28 9.67
C ALA A 31 -11.60 5.56 10.57
N ASP A 32 -11.95 4.66 11.50
CA ASP A 32 -12.96 4.92 12.53
C ASP A 32 -12.46 5.88 13.62
N PHE A 33 -11.15 6.18 13.66
CA PHE A 33 -10.57 7.17 14.56
C PHE A 33 -11.02 8.58 14.18
N HIS A 34 -11.35 9.41 15.17
CA HIS A 34 -11.84 10.76 14.91
C HIS A 34 -10.78 11.63 14.22
N ALA A 35 -11.18 12.25 13.10
CA ALA A 35 -10.29 13.08 12.29
C ALA A 35 -9.73 14.29 13.07
N GLU A 36 -10.51 14.84 14.01
CA GLU A 36 -10.09 15.94 14.88
C GLU A 36 -8.94 15.53 15.80
N ASP A 37 -9.03 14.34 16.40
CA ASP A 37 -7.98 13.79 17.26
C ASP A 37 -6.72 13.42 16.47
N TYR A 38 -6.88 13.07 15.19
CA TYR A 38 -5.77 12.69 14.32
C TYR A 38 -4.77 13.83 14.10
N ALA A 39 -5.19 15.10 14.20
CA ALA A 39 -4.27 16.23 14.07
C ALA A 39 -3.10 16.15 15.08
N SER A 40 -3.40 15.77 16.33
CA SER A 40 -2.40 15.59 17.39
C SER A 40 -1.46 14.39 17.11
N VAL A 41 -2.02 13.30 16.56
CA VAL A 41 -1.25 12.13 16.14
C VAL A 41 -0.32 12.49 14.98
N ARG A 42 -0.82 13.23 13.99
CA ARG A 42 -0.07 13.65 12.81
C ARG A 42 1.13 14.53 13.16
N GLU A 43 1.01 15.40 14.15
CA GLU A 43 2.14 16.19 14.66
C GLU A 43 3.27 15.29 15.19
N SER A 44 2.92 14.15 15.80
CA SER A 44 3.90 13.17 16.26
C SER A 44 4.58 12.38 15.14
N MET A 45 4.00 12.39 13.93
CA MET A 45 4.50 11.68 12.74
C MET A 45 5.47 12.53 11.89
N GLY A 46 5.99 13.63 12.44
CA GLY A 46 7.04 14.45 11.83
C GLY A 46 8.27 14.64 12.73
N PRO A 47 9.31 15.33 12.23
CA PRO A 47 10.47 15.72 13.02
C PRO A 47 10.09 16.60 14.22
N PRO A 48 10.79 16.49 15.36
CA PRO A 48 11.99 15.67 15.61
C PRO A 48 11.68 14.22 16.04
N ARG A 49 10.40 13.84 16.19
CA ARG A 49 10.01 12.53 16.75
C ARG A 49 10.23 11.38 15.78
N VAL A 50 10.07 11.63 14.48
CA VAL A 50 10.37 10.69 13.39
C VAL A 50 11.10 11.41 12.26
N ALA A 51 11.83 10.64 11.43
CA ALA A 51 12.53 11.18 10.27
C ALA A 51 11.55 11.87 9.31
N ALA A 52 11.99 12.92 8.61
CA ALA A 52 11.11 13.74 7.78
C ALA A 52 10.37 12.92 6.71
N ASP A 53 11.01 11.91 6.13
CA ASP A 53 10.43 11.02 5.13
C ASP A 53 9.57 9.88 5.71
N PHE A 54 9.05 10.07 6.92
CA PHE A 54 8.21 9.10 7.62
C PHE A 54 7.07 8.60 6.74
N SER A 55 7.04 7.28 6.60
CA SER A 55 6.01 6.54 5.91
C SER A 55 6.06 5.10 6.40
N GLY A 56 4.98 4.33 6.17
CA GLY A 56 4.96 2.91 6.50
C GLY A 56 6.18 2.14 5.96
N LEU A 57 6.76 2.58 4.84
CA LEU A 57 8.00 2.08 4.23
C LEU A 57 9.25 2.13 5.12
N GLN A 58 9.27 2.95 6.18
CA GLN A 58 10.39 3.00 7.11
C GLN A 58 10.36 1.86 8.13
N THR A 59 9.24 1.15 8.25
CA THR A 59 9.21 -0.09 9.02
C THR A 59 9.92 -1.20 8.26
N ARG A 60 10.75 -1.99 8.95
CA ARG A 60 11.52 -3.09 8.36
C ARG A 60 10.64 -4.05 7.55
N ASP A 61 9.47 -4.34 8.09
CA ASP A 61 8.55 -5.32 7.51
C ASP A 61 7.90 -4.80 6.23
N HIS A 62 7.53 -3.51 6.18
CA HIS A 62 7.00 -2.90 4.96
C HIS A 62 8.08 -2.74 3.88
N TYR A 63 9.32 -2.45 4.26
CA TYR A 63 10.44 -2.45 3.32
C TYR A 63 10.64 -3.86 2.71
N ALA A 64 10.68 -4.90 3.55
CA ALA A 64 10.81 -6.27 3.09
C ALA A 64 9.65 -6.68 2.16
N LEU A 65 8.41 -6.32 2.49
CA LEU A 65 7.23 -6.56 1.66
C LEU A 65 7.37 -5.90 0.28
N VAL A 66 7.78 -4.63 0.24
CA VAL A 66 7.96 -3.91 -1.04
C VAL A 66 9.08 -4.51 -1.88
N GLN A 67 10.16 -4.97 -1.26
CA GLN A 67 11.24 -5.67 -1.97
C GLN A 67 10.76 -7.03 -2.50
N ALA A 68 9.98 -7.78 -1.72
CA ALA A 68 9.38 -9.04 -2.17
C ALA A 68 8.44 -8.83 -3.37
N PHE A 69 7.61 -7.77 -3.34
CA PHE A 69 6.76 -7.41 -4.49
C PHE A 69 7.58 -7.09 -5.75
N ARG A 70 8.73 -6.41 -5.59
CA ARG A 70 9.63 -6.08 -6.72
C ARG A 70 10.29 -7.30 -7.33
N SER A 71 10.45 -8.38 -6.58
CA SER A 71 11.06 -9.64 -7.04
C SER A 71 10.04 -10.67 -7.51
N LEU A 72 8.75 -10.33 -7.58
CA LEU A 72 7.73 -11.29 -8.03
C LEU A 72 7.97 -11.69 -9.50
N PRO A 73 8.02 -13.00 -9.81
CA PRO A 73 8.09 -13.47 -11.18
C PRO A 73 6.71 -13.31 -11.84
N LEU A 74 6.44 -12.13 -12.41
CA LEU A 74 5.13 -11.76 -12.95
C LEU A 74 4.60 -12.79 -13.96
N ASP A 75 5.45 -13.34 -14.82
CA ASP A 75 5.04 -14.39 -15.78
C ASP A 75 4.48 -15.63 -15.08
N ALA A 76 5.10 -16.06 -13.98
CA ALA A 76 4.64 -17.19 -13.20
C ALA A 76 3.35 -16.86 -12.44
N VAL A 77 3.20 -15.60 -12.01
CA VAL A 77 1.98 -15.09 -11.39
C VAL A 77 0.81 -15.07 -12.38
N HIS A 78 1.01 -14.62 -13.62
CA HIS A 78 -0.02 -14.56 -14.66
C HIS A 78 -0.45 -15.95 -15.18
N SER A 79 0.44 -16.95 -15.13
CA SER A 79 0.13 -18.31 -15.61
C SER A 79 -0.94 -19.06 -14.80
N ARG A 80 -1.38 -18.53 -13.65
CA ARG A 80 -2.35 -19.15 -12.72
C ARG A 80 -3.57 -18.25 -12.56
N ALA A 81 -4.53 -18.40 -13.47
CA ALA A 81 -5.64 -17.46 -13.61
C ALA A 81 -6.46 -17.22 -12.32
N GLU A 82 -6.80 -18.27 -11.57
CA GLU A 82 -7.64 -18.15 -10.35
C GLU A 82 -6.87 -17.46 -9.20
N GLU A 83 -5.67 -17.92 -8.88
CA GLU A 83 -4.85 -17.30 -7.83
C GLU A 83 -4.46 -15.88 -8.18
N HIS A 84 -4.17 -15.62 -9.45
CA HIS A 84 -3.89 -14.29 -9.97
C HIS A 84 -5.07 -13.34 -9.78
N GLU A 85 -6.27 -13.74 -10.19
CA GLU A 85 -7.48 -12.92 -10.05
C GLU A 85 -7.79 -12.62 -8.58
N ARG A 86 -7.62 -13.63 -7.71
CA ARG A 86 -7.78 -13.45 -6.26
C ARG A 86 -6.78 -12.45 -5.69
N PHE A 87 -5.52 -12.56 -6.11
CA PHE A 87 -4.46 -11.66 -5.68
C PHE A 87 -4.67 -10.23 -6.19
N GLU A 88 -5.02 -10.06 -7.47
CA GLU A 88 -5.37 -8.77 -8.06
C GLU A 88 -6.52 -8.11 -7.28
N THR A 89 -7.61 -8.86 -7.03
CA THR A 89 -8.77 -8.39 -6.27
C THR A 89 -8.37 -7.93 -4.88
N ALA A 90 -7.55 -8.70 -4.17
CA ALA A 90 -7.08 -8.35 -2.83
C ALA A 90 -6.20 -7.08 -2.84
N ILE A 91 -5.34 -6.92 -3.85
CA ILE A 91 -4.52 -5.71 -4.02
C ILE A 91 -5.39 -4.48 -4.32
N ARG A 92 -6.42 -4.63 -5.17
CA ARG A 92 -7.41 -3.56 -5.44
C ARG A 92 -8.13 -3.13 -4.17
N GLU A 93 -8.56 -4.08 -3.35
CA GLU A 93 -9.22 -3.80 -2.07
C GLU A 93 -8.30 -3.06 -1.12
N MET A 94 -7.04 -3.51 -0.99
CA MET A 94 -6.01 -2.86 -0.17
C MET A 94 -5.79 -1.41 -0.60
N TYR A 95 -5.61 -1.14 -1.90
CA TYR A 95 -5.43 0.23 -2.38
C TYR A 95 -6.67 1.10 -2.20
N THR A 96 -7.86 0.54 -2.39
CA THR A 96 -9.12 1.24 -2.12
C THR A 96 -9.21 1.66 -0.65
N ALA A 97 -8.87 0.75 0.28
CA ALA A 97 -8.82 1.05 1.71
C ALA A 97 -7.72 2.06 2.06
N HIS A 98 -6.59 2.07 1.34
CA HIS A 98 -5.53 3.07 1.52
C HIS A 98 -5.99 4.47 1.11
N VAL A 99 -6.65 4.59 -0.04
CA VAL A 99 -7.25 5.88 -0.48
C VAL A 99 -8.28 6.33 0.54
N TYR A 100 -9.14 5.42 1.02
CA TYR A 100 -10.17 5.70 2.02
C TYR A 100 -9.57 6.23 3.34
N VAL A 101 -8.61 5.54 3.94
CA VAL A 101 -8.02 5.98 5.22
C VAL A 101 -7.27 7.31 5.05
N CYS A 102 -6.62 7.53 3.91
CA CYS A 102 -5.99 8.81 3.62
C CYS A 102 -7.03 9.94 3.56
N ASP A 103 -8.16 9.70 2.90
CA ASP A 103 -9.24 10.68 2.81
C ASP A 103 -9.86 11.00 4.18
N SER A 104 -10.16 9.98 4.99
CA SER A 104 -10.75 10.16 6.33
C SER A 104 -9.89 11.06 7.24
N PHE A 105 -8.60 11.19 6.94
CA PHE A 105 -7.65 12.04 7.66
C PHE A 105 -7.20 13.29 6.89
N GLY A 106 -8.04 13.80 5.98
CA GLY A 106 -7.81 15.06 5.26
C GLY A 106 -6.81 14.94 4.11
N GLY A 107 -6.48 13.73 3.66
CA GLY A 107 -5.52 13.48 2.59
C GLY A 107 -5.98 13.88 1.19
N ARG A 108 -7.23 14.33 1.00
CA ARG A 108 -7.67 15.00 -0.24
C ARG A 108 -7.16 16.43 -0.35
N ASP A 109 -7.07 17.13 0.78
CA ASP A 109 -6.72 18.55 0.84
C ASP A 109 -5.28 18.76 1.34
N GLY A 110 -4.78 17.85 2.18
CA GLY A 110 -3.47 17.90 2.80
C GLY A 110 -2.40 17.08 2.05
N PRO A 111 -1.13 17.53 2.07
CA PRO A 111 -0.05 16.83 1.39
C PRO A 111 0.27 15.47 2.05
N SER A 112 0.79 14.56 1.25
CA SER A 112 1.48 13.36 1.78
C SER A 112 2.70 13.77 2.60
N LEU A 113 2.81 13.31 3.86
CA LEU A 113 3.97 13.57 4.75
C LEU A 113 5.29 13.21 4.05
N ARG A 114 5.33 12.03 3.42
CA ARG A 114 6.49 11.54 2.69
C ARG A 114 6.87 12.42 1.50
N MET A 115 5.89 12.92 0.75
CA MET A 115 6.17 13.80 -0.40
C MET A 115 6.55 15.20 0.07
N GLN A 116 5.93 15.70 1.14
CA GLN A 116 6.26 16.98 1.76
C GLN A 116 7.73 17.04 2.19
N ALA A 117 8.25 15.96 2.77
CA ALA A 117 9.65 15.89 3.16
C ALA A 117 10.65 15.78 1.99
N ARG A 118 10.18 15.37 0.80
CA ARG A 118 11.01 15.24 -0.40
C ARG A 118 10.86 16.42 -1.37
N ALA A 119 9.90 17.30 -1.15
CA ALA A 119 9.64 18.43 -2.02
C ALA A 119 10.72 19.51 -1.85
N VAL A 120 11.27 19.97 -2.98
CA VAL A 120 12.17 21.14 -3.07
C VAL A 120 11.39 22.39 -3.55
N GLY A 121 10.06 22.39 -3.41
CA GLY A 121 9.19 23.44 -3.95
C GLY A 121 7.79 23.48 -3.31
N PRO A 122 6.97 24.48 -3.64
CA PRO A 122 5.83 24.91 -2.80
C PRO A 122 4.58 24.03 -2.83
N MET A 123 4.51 22.95 -3.63
CA MET A 123 3.32 22.08 -3.65
C MET A 123 3.69 20.60 -3.69
N SER A 124 3.32 19.89 -2.63
CA SER A 124 3.30 18.43 -2.59
C SER A 124 1.91 17.91 -2.93
N PRO A 125 1.80 16.82 -3.70
CA PRO A 125 0.50 16.26 -4.06
C PRO A 125 -0.27 15.78 -2.81
N PRO A 126 -1.61 15.83 -2.84
CA PRO A 126 -2.44 15.30 -1.76
C PRO A 126 -2.17 13.82 -1.47
N GLY A 127 -2.28 13.42 -0.21
CA GLY A 127 -2.04 12.05 0.24
C GLY A 127 -2.85 11.00 -0.54
N ALA A 128 -4.16 11.24 -0.69
CA ALA A 128 -5.05 10.33 -1.41
C ALA A 128 -4.66 10.19 -2.89
N LYS A 129 -4.24 11.29 -3.54
CA LYS A 129 -3.80 11.29 -4.95
C LYS A 129 -2.53 10.47 -5.15
N VAL A 130 -1.60 10.51 -4.18
CA VAL A 130 -0.40 9.66 -4.20
C VAL A 130 -0.77 8.18 -4.08
N ALA A 131 -1.72 7.84 -3.19
CA ALA A 131 -2.20 6.47 -3.05
C ALA A 131 -2.90 5.96 -4.32
N GLU A 132 -3.72 6.79 -4.97
CA GLU A 132 -4.35 6.49 -6.27
C GLU A 132 -3.32 6.22 -7.37
N ALA A 133 -2.30 7.07 -7.49
CA ALA A 133 -1.25 6.92 -8.50
C ALA A 133 -0.44 5.61 -8.28
N LEU A 134 -0.16 5.27 -7.02
CA LEU A 134 0.50 4.00 -6.68
C LEU A 134 -0.39 2.80 -7.02
N ALA A 135 -1.69 2.88 -6.72
CA ALA A 135 -2.66 1.84 -7.06
C ALA A 135 -2.65 1.58 -8.56
N HIS A 136 -2.78 2.62 -9.37
CA HIS A 136 -2.81 2.52 -10.83
C HIS A 136 -1.53 1.89 -11.38
N SER A 137 -0.35 2.38 -10.95
CA SER A 137 0.94 1.84 -11.39
C SER A 137 1.13 0.37 -11.03
N ARG A 138 0.62 -0.08 -9.89
CA ARG A 138 0.84 -1.45 -9.40
C ARG A 138 -0.16 -2.43 -9.97
N LEU A 139 -1.42 -2.03 -10.13
CA LEU A 139 -2.44 -2.85 -10.76
C LEU A 139 -2.16 -3.07 -12.25
N HIS A 140 -1.61 -2.08 -12.95
CA HIS A 140 -1.17 -2.25 -14.33
C HIS A 140 -0.07 -3.33 -14.48
N LEU A 141 0.79 -3.52 -13.47
CA LEU A 141 1.78 -4.62 -13.49
C LEU A 141 1.13 -6.00 -13.33
N LEU A 142 -0.10 -6.06 -12.81
CA LEU A 142 -0.90 -7.27 -12.69
C LEU A 142 -1.81 -7.48 -13.90
N GLY A 143 -1.66 -6.69 -14.98
CA GLY A 143 -2.50 -6.82 -16.17
C GLY A 143 -3.91 -6.24 -16.02
N TRP A 144 -4.19 -5.53 -14.92
CA TRP A 144 -5.43 -4.79 -14.76
C TRP A 144 -5.44 -3.53 -15.63
N SER A 145 -6.52 -3.33 -16.36
CA SER A 145 -6.80 -2.11 -17.12
C SER A 145 -8.14 -1.52 -16.62
N PRO A 146 -8.23 -0.21 -16.35
CA PRO A 146 -9.42 0.45 -15.81
C PRO A 146 -10.63 0.44 -16.75
#